data_AF-A0A7S6MHB9-F1
#
_entry.id   AF-A0A7S6MHB9-F1
#
_cell.length_a   1.000
_cell.length_b   1.000
_cell.length_c   1.000
_cell.angle_alpha   90.00
_cell.angle_beta   90.00
_cell.angle_gamma   90.00
#
_symmetry.space_group_name_H-M   'P 1'
#
loop_
_entity.id
_entity.type
_entity.pdbx_description
1 polymer ?
#
loop_
_entity_poly.entity_id
_entity_poly.type
_entity_poly.pdbx_seq_one_letter_code
_entity_poly.pdbx_strand_id
1 'polypeptide(L)'
;MAKMVKIIYVGKKPSAFDNVARSGKTWAGNGDIQEVTKEQAAILLKYPDQWAKMEEPPEQQDENGGYNDGGDGNDNGNDDDGNQDDGQSNTVDTSIPLEKMTKDELIVLAKAKYGKDLPETMTKKQLIDELEALKADLG
;
A
#
# COMPACT_ATOMS: atom_id res chain seq x y z
N MET A 1 8.31 -0.72 -22.23
CA MET A 1 8.99 -1.94 -21.75
C MET A 1 8.94 -1.94 -20.23
N ALA A 2 8.55 -3.04 -19.59
CA ALA A 2 8.48 -3.08 -18.13
C ALA A 2 9.90 -3.04 -17.54
N LYS A 3 10.21 -2.01 -16.75
CA LYS A 3 11.51 -1.86 -16.11
C LYS A 3 11.63 -2.90 -15.00
N MET A 4 12.58 -3.82 -15.14
CA MET A 4 12.90 -4.82 -14.12
C MET A 4 13.90 -4.23 -13.11
N VAL A 5 13.79 -4.68 -11.87
CA VAL A 5 14.62 -4.26 -10.75
C VAL A 5 15.06 -5.52 -10.00
N LYS A 6 16.36 -5.63 -9.75
CA LYS A 6 16.93 -6.71 -8.93
C LYS A 6 16.70 -6.40 -7.46
N ILE A 7 16.00 -7.31 -6.79
CA ILE A 7 15.80 -7.30 -5.34
C ILE A 7 16.62 -8.44 -4.75
N ILE A 8 17.15 -8.26 -3.56
CA ILE A 8 17.84 -9.28 -2.78
C ILE A 8 17.04 -9.56 -1.50
N TYR A 9 16.90 -10.83 -1.16
CA TYR A 9 16.28 -11.24 0.10
C TYR A 9 17.30 -11.14 1.23
N VAL A 10 17.03 -10.29 2.21
CA VAL A 10 17.90 -10.06 3.38
C VAL A 10 17.30 -10.60 4.68
N GLY A 11 16.15 -11.27 4.59
CA GLY A 11 15.50 -11.87 5.75
C GLY A 11 16.28 -13.04 6.35
N LYS A 12 15.90 -13.42 7.57
CA LYS A 12 16.57 -14.48 8.35
C LYS A 12 16.08 -15.90 8.02
N LYS A 13 15.00 -16.04 7.25
CA LYS A 13 14.40 -17.35 6.99
C LYS A 13 15.17 -18.08 5.88
N PRO A 14 15.20 -19.43 5.90
CA PRO A 14 15.83 -20.22 4.84
C PRO A 14 15.07 -20.12 3.51
N SER A 15 13.79 -19.76 3.54
CA SER A 15 13.02 -19.45 2.33
C SER A 15 11.95 -18.41 2.61
N ALA A 16 11.58 -17.65 1.59
CA ALA A 16 10.49 -16.68 1.66
C ALA A 16 9.64 -16.70 0.39
N PHE A 17 8.32 -16.68 0.57
CA PHE A 17 7.37 -16.55 -0.53
C PHE A 17 6.90 -15.10 -0.61
N ASP A 18 6.94 -14.50 -1.80
CA ASP A 18 6.41 -13.16 -1.99
C ASP A 18 4.88 -13.16 -2.04
N ASN A 19 4.28 -12.91 -0.87
CA ASN A 19 2.85 -12.67 -0.72
C ASN A 19 2.49 -11.17 -0.72
N VAL A 20 3.49 -10.29 -0.65
CA VAL A 20 3.31 -8.85 -0.44
C VAL A 20 3.13 -8.13 -1.77
N ALA A 21 4.06 -8.32 -2.70
CA ALA A 21 3.97 -7.80 -4.06
C ALA A 21 3.26 -8.78 -5.01
N ARG A 22 2.87 -9.97 -4.51
CA ARG A 22 2.20 -11.04 -5.27
C ARG A 22 2.96 -11.39 -6.54
N SER A 23 4.31 -11.35 -6.52
CA SER A 23 5.11 -11.72 -7.68
C SER A 23 5.07 -13.22 -8.00
N GLY A 24 4.61 -14.05 -7.06
CA GLY A 24 4.63 -15.51 -7.19
C GLY A 24 6.03 -16.10 -7.12
N LYS A 25 7.05 -15.28 -6.77
CA LYS A 25 8.43 -15.73 -6.62
C LYS A 25 8.69 -16.28 -5.23
N THR A 26 9.58 -17.26 -5.20
CA THR A 26 10.09 -17.87 -3.96
C THR A 26 11.58 -17.60 -3.87
N TRP A 27 12.01 -17.14 -2.71
CA TRP A 27 13.39 -16.82 -2.39
C TRP A 27 14.01 -17.99 -1.63
N ALA A 28 15.20 -18.43 -2.03
CA ALA A 28 15.89 -19.62 -1.52
C ALA A 28 16.74 -19.38 -0.26
N GLY A 29 16.61 -18.21 0.36
CA GLY A 29 17.32 -17.86 1.59
C GLY A 29 18.05 -16.53 1.48
N ASN A 30 18.69 -16.12 2.58
CA ASN A 30 19.40 -14.84 2.66
C ASN A 30 20.44 -14.72 1.54
N GLY A 31 20.41 -13.60 0.83
CA GLY A 31 21.28 -13.33 -0.31
C GLY A 31 20.73 -13.78 -1.67
N ASP A 32 19.59 -14.47 -1.72
CA ASP A 32 18.95 -14.83 -2.98
C ASP A 32 18.49 -13.57 -3.73
N ILE A 33 18.66 -13.53 -5.05
CA ILE A 33 18.44 -12.35 -5.89
C ILE A 33 17.41 -12.71 -6.96
N GLN A 34 16.39 -11.87 -7.12
CA GLN A 34 15.36 -12.04 -8.14
C GLN A 34 15.06 -10.71 -8.83
N GLU A 35 14.75 -10.81 -10.12
CA GLU A 35 14.25 -9.70 -10.92
C GLU A 35 12.73 -9.61 -10.80
N VAL A 36 12.25 -8.44 -10.40
CA VAL A 36 10.82 -8.11 -10.28
C VAL A 36 10.51 -6.83 -11.04
N THR A 37 9.24 -6.54 -11.30
CA THR A 37 8.87 -5.26 -11.94
C THR A 37 9.10 -4.10 -10.98
N LYS A 38 9.29 -2.88 -11.52
CA LYS A 38 9.42 -1.65 -10.71
C LYS A 38 8.28 -1.47 -9.69
N GLU A 39 7.05 -1.82 -10.07
CA GLU A 39 5.88 -1.74 -9.21
C GLU A 39 5.98 -2.73 -8.04
N GLN A 40 6.39 -3.97 -8.31
CA GLN A 40 6.62 -4.99 -7.29
C GLN A 40 7.78 -4.61 -6.36
N ALA A 41 8.89 -4.11 -6.92
CA ALA A 41 10.02 -3.62 -6.16
C ALA A 41 9.60 -2.50 -5.19
N ALA A 42 8.79 -1.53 -5.63
CA ALA A 42 8.30 -0.47 -4.76
C ALA A 42 7.50 -0.98 -3.56
N ILE A 43 6.79 -2.10 -3.71
CA ILE A 43 6.04 -2.75 -2.63
C ILE A 43 7.00 -3.53 -1.70
N LEU A 44 7.91 -4.32 -2.26
CA LEU A 44 8.88 -5.10 -1.47
C LEU A 44 9.81 -4.21 -0.64
N LEU A 45 10.24 -3.07 -1.19
CA LEU A 45 11.11 -2.11 -0.52
C LEU A 45 10.44 -1.37 0.66
N LYS A 46 9.12 -1.52 0.87
CA LYS A 46 8.46 -1.04 2.09
C LYS A 46 8.85 -1.86 3.33
N TYR A 47 9.46 -3.03 3.14
CA TYR A 47 9.81 -3.97 4.19
C TYR A 47 11.32 -4.28 4.13
N PRO A 48 12.17 -3.32 4.56
CA PRO A 48 13.62 -3.41 4.47
C PRO A 48 14.23 -4.50 5.37
N ASP A 49 13.44 -5.06 6.29
CA ASP A 49 13.81 -6.21 7.13
C ASP A 49 13.90 -7.53 6.35
N GLN A 50 13.24 -7.60 5.20
CA GLN A 50 13.16 -8.81 4.37
C GLN A 50 13.70 -8.62 2.96
N TRP A 51 13.59 -7.42 2.39
CA TRP A 51 14.02 -7.15 1.01
C TRP A 51 14.87 -5.89 0.92
N ALA A 52 15.93 -5.95 0.14
CA ALA A 52 16.74 -4.80 -0.21
C ALA A 52 16.87 -4.66 -1.72
N LYS A 53 17.05 -3.43 -2.19
CA LYS A 53 17.33 -3.16 -3.60
C LYS A 53 18.78 -3.52 -3.87
N MET A 54 19.05 -4.34 -4.87
CA MET A 54 20.41 -4.45 -5.36
C MET A 54 20.70 -3.19 -6.17
N GLU A 55 21.69 -2.42 -5.73
CA GLU A 55 22.21 -1.29 -6.48
C GLU A 55 23.03 -1.87 -7.65
N GLU A 56 22.42 -1.99 -8.82
CA GLU A 56 23.20 -2.19 -10.04
C GLU A 56 24.15 -1.00 -10.20
N PRO A 57 25.41 -1.22 -10.61
CA PRO A 57 26.27 -0.11 -11.01
C PRO A 57 25.51 0.70 -12.06
N PRO A 58 25.61 2.05 -12.05
CA PRO A 58 24.80 2.90 -12.91
C PRO A 58 25.08 2.58 -14.37
N GLU A 59 24.26 1.70 -14.96
CA GLU A 59 24.15 1.60 -16.41
C GLU A 59 23.57 2.93 -16.87
N GLN A 60 24.43 3.61 -17.62
CA GLN A 60 24.30 4.94 -18.19
C GLN A 60 22.85 5.30 -18.46
N GLN A 61 22.40 6.36 -17.78
CA GLN A 61 21.19 7.10 -18.17
C GLN A 61 21.38 7.53 -19.63
N ASP A 62 20.71 6.84 -20.53
CA ASP A 62 20.50 7.26 -21.90
C ASP A 62 19.64 8.53 -21.88
N GLU A 63 20.36 9.66 -21.89
CA GLU A 63 20.07 10.94 -22.53
C GLU A 63 18.65 11.09 -23.12
N ASN A 64 17.66 11.43 -22.29
CA ASN A 64 16.62 12.40 -22.67
C ASN A 64 15.79 12.87 -21.48
N GLY A 65 16.04 14.12 -21.07
CA GLY A 65 14.98 14.99 -20.53
C GLY A 65 15.12 15.44 -19.09
N GLY A 66 16.01 16.42 -18.86
CA GLY A 66 15.72 17.53 -17.96
C GLY A 66 16.44 17.56 -16.61
N TYR A 67 17.71 17.99 -16.63
CA TYR A 67 18.30 18.71 -15.50
C TYR A 67 17.57 20.06 -15.35
N ASN A 68 17.10 20.38 -14.14
CA ASN A 68 17.10 21.74 -13.64
C ASN A 68 17.78 21.71 -12.27
N ASP A 69 19.08 21.94 -12.33
CA ASP A 69 19.96 22.30 -11.24
C ASP A 69 19.89 23.83 -11.02
N GLY A 70 19.84 24.25 -9.76
CA GLY A 70 20.27 25.59 -9.34
C GLY A 70 19.19 26.66 -9.17
N GLY A 71 18.80 26.90 -7.92
CA GLY A 71 18.00 28.07 -7.52
C GLY A 71 17.93 28.26 -6.01
N ASP A 72 19.09 28.51 -5.40
CA ASP A 72 19.26 28.98 -4.01
C ASP A 72 18.51 30.31 -3.80
N GLY A 73 17.73 30.43 -2.72
CA GLY A 73 16.85 31.58 -2.49
C GLY A 73 16.02 31.53 -1.21
N ASN A 74 16.74 31.47 -0.08
CA ASN A 74 16.43 31.89 1.30
C ASN A 74 15.06 32.56 1.62
N ASP A 75 14.41 32.02 2.68
CA ASP A 75 13.75 32.70 3.82
C ASP A 75 12.50 33.58 3.58
N ASN A 76 11.34 33.19 4.16
CA ASN A 76 10.89 33.68 5.49
C ASN A 76 9.38 33.42 5.74
N GLY A 77 9.01 33.07 6.98
CA GLY A 77 7.64 33.16 7.53
C GLY A 77 6.98 31.79 7.81
N ASN A 78 7.10 31.21 9.02
CA ASN A 78 6.17 31.37 10.17
C ASN A 78 4.78 30.78 9.83
N ASP A 79 4.26 29.73 10.46
CA ASP A 79 3.92 29.59 11.88
C ASP A 79 3.59 28.11 12.23
N ASP A 80 3.62 27.84 13.55
CA ASP A 80 2.83 26.85 14.30
C ASP A 80 3.09 25.35 14.08
N ASP A 81 3.82 24.69 14.97
CA ASP A 81 3.36 24.12 16.25
C ASP A 81 2.62 22.78 16.07
N GLY A 82 3.26 21.73 16.61
CA GLY A 82 2.52 20.67 17.28
C GLY A 82 2.13 19.44 16.46
N ASN A 83 2.43 18.29 17.07
CA ASN A 83 1.64 17.06 17.04
C ASN A 83 1.79 16.16 15.79
N GLN A 84 2.51 15.05 15.89
CA GLN A 84 2.02 13.74 16.39
C GLN A 84 0.76 13.24 15.68
N ASP A 85 0.91 12.06 15.07
CA ASP A 85 0.02 10.90 15.26
C ASP A 85 -1.45 10.99 14.81
N ASP A 86 -1.88 9.91 14.16
CA ASP A 86 -3.27 9.51 13.91
C ASP A 86 -4.16 10.34 12.97
N GLY A 87 -4.79 9.65 12.01
CA GLY A 87 -5.64 10.31 11.02
C GLY A 87 -6.37 9.38 10.05
N GLN A 88 -6.87 8.27 10.58
CA GLN A 88 -8.00 7.50 10.08
C GLN A 88 -9.03 8.42 9.39
N SER A 89 -8.99 8.55 8.07
CA SER A 89 -10.02 9.28 7.32
C SER A 89 -11.29 8.44 7.35
N ASN A 90 -12.11 8.66 8.39
CA ASN A 90 -13.38 7.99 8.67
C ASN A 90 -14.49 8.33 7.66
N THR A 91 -14.12 8.82 6.48
CA THR A 91 -15.03 9.23 5.41
C THR A 91 -15.16 8.07 4.43
N VAL A 92 -16.13 7.19 4.67
CA VAL A 92 -16.44 6.12 3.73
C VAL A 92 -17.15 6.71 2.52
N ASP A 93 -16.57 6.57 1.33
CA ASP A 93 -17.16 7.08 0.09
C ASP A 93 -18.40 6.27 -0.28
N THR A 94 -19.57 6.82 0.05
CA THR A 94 -20.86 6.16 -0.19
C THR A 94 -21.26 6.04 -1.68
N SER A 95 -20.46 6.58 -2.60
CA SER A 95 -20.67 6.44 -4.05
C SER A 95 -20.09 5.13 -4.61
N ILE A 96 -19.25 4.44 -3.82
CA ILE A 96 -18.63 3.18 -4.23
C ILE A 96 -19.59 2.02 -3.95
N PRO A 97 -19.78 1.06 -4.88
CA PRO A 97 -20.53 -0.16 -4.61
C PRO A 97 -19.95 -0.95 -3.43
N LEU A 98 -20.81 -1.52 -2.57
CA LEU A 98 -20.39 -2.28 -1.38
C LEU A 98 -19.41 -3.42 -1.71
N GLU A 99 -19.55 -4.03 -2.89
CA GLU A 99 -18.65 -5.08 -3.38
C GLU A 99 -17.19 -4.62 -3.57
N LYS A 100 -16.96 -3.32 -3.78
CA LYS A 100 -15.62 -2.75 -3.97
C LYS A 100 -14.99 -2.23 -2.68
N MET A 101 -15.76 -2.11 -1.60
CA MET A 101 -15.25 -1.70 -0.29
C MET A 101 -14.48 -2.83 0.41
N THR A 102 -13.52 -2.48 1.26
CA THR A 102 -12.85 -3.40 2.18
C THR A 102 -13.76 -3.76 3.36
N LYS A 103 -13.40 -4.80 4.13
CA LYS A 103 -14.22 -5.21 5.29
C LYS A 103 -14.32 -4.10 6.33
N ASP A 104 -13.21 -3.42 6.61
CA ASP A 104 -13.16 -2.31 7.56
C ASP A 104 -14.05 -1.15 7.10
N GLU A 105 -14.00 -0.79 5.82
CA GLU A 105 -14.87 0.24 5.26
C GLU A 105 -16.36 -0.11 5.37
N LEU A 106 -16.73 -1.38 5.17
CA LEU A 106 -18.10 -1.85 5.33
C LEU A 106 -18.57 -1.73 6.79
N ILE A 107 -17.71 -2.06 7.75
CA ILE A 107 -18.03 -1.96 9.19
C ILE A 107 -18.16 -0.49 9.62
N VAL A 108 -17.24 0.36 9.17
CA VAL A 108 -17.30 1.81 9.41
C VAL A 108 -18.55 2.39 8.76
N LEU A 109 -18.93 1.96 7.56
CA LEU A 109 -20.14 2.42 6.87
C LEU A 109 -21.41 1.96 7.60
N ALA A 110 -21.45 0.71 8.08
CA ALA A 110 -22.57 0.20 8.87
C ALA A 110 -22.80 1.06 10.12
N LYS A 111 -21.71 1.41 10.81
CA LYS A 111 -21.76 2.25 12.01
C LYS A 111 -22.10 3.70 11.70
N ALA A 112 -21.48 4.28 10.66
CA ALA A 112 -21.66 5.69 10.32
C ALA A 112 -23.02 5.98 9.66
N LYS A 113 -23.50 5.09 8.79
CA LYS A 113 -24.72 5.30 8.00
C LYS A 113 -25.96 4.68 8.62
N TYR A 114 -25.81 3.54 9.30
CA TYR A 114 -26.93 2.76 9.86
C TYR A 114 -26.87 2.65 11.39
N GLY A 115 -25.83 3.16 12.05
CA GLY A 115 -25.67 3.03 13.50
C GLY A 115 -25.46 1.60 13.98
N LYS A 116 -25.18 0.65 13.08
CA LYS A 116 -25.04 -0.77 13.41
C LYS A 116 -23.57 -1.16 13.49
N ASP A 117 -23.18 -1.72 14.63
CA ASP A 117 -21.84 -2.25 14.84
C ASP A 117 -21.79 -3.70 14.32
N LEU A 118 -21.06 -3.93 13.23
CA LEU A 118 -20.90 -5.25 12.62
C LEU A 118 -19.56 -5.86 13.05
N PRO A 119 -19.53 -7.13 13.48
CA PRO A 119 -18.29 -7.76 13.93
C PRO A 119 -17.36 -8.09 12.77
N GLU A 120 -16.06 -7.81 12.94
CA GLU A 120 -14.99 -8.13 11.97
C GLU A 120 -14.86 -9.63 11.66
N THR A 121 -15.43 -10.49 12.50
CA THR A 121 -15.45 -11.94 12.30
C THR A 121 -16.33 -12.37 11.12
N MET A 122 -17.29 -11.55 10.70
CA MET A 122 -18.14 -11.83 9.54
C MET A 122 -17.34 -11.77 8.24
N THR A 123 -17.70 -12.59 7.26
CA THR A 123 -17.08 -12.52 5.93
C THR A 123 -17.53 -11.26 5.19
N LYS A 124 -16.72 -10.79 4.24
CA LYS A 124 -17.07 -9.61 3.41
C LYS A 124 -18.46 -9.74 2.79
N LYS A 125 -18.83 -10.93 2.31
CA LYS A 125 -20.15 -11.21 1.75
C LYS A 125 -21.27 -10.99 2.77
N GLN A 126 -21.12 -11.51 3.99
CA GLN A 126 -22.12 -11.32 5.05
C GLN A 126 -22.27 -9.86 5.47
N LEU A 127 -21.18 -9.09 5.50
CA LEU A 127 -21.22 -7.65 5.77
C LEU A 127 -21.99 -6.89 4.68
N ILE A 128 -21.79 -7.26 3.41
CA ILE A 128 -22.53 -6.67 2.28
C ILE A 128 -24.02 -7.04 2.36
N ASP A 129 -24.35 -8.33 2.58
CA ASP A 129 -25.73 -8.81 2.68
C ASP A 129 -26.50 -8.07 3.81
N GLU A 130 -25.88 -7.88 4.98
CA GLU A 130 -26.45 -7.11 6.10
C GLU A 130 -26.65 -5.62 5.76
N LEU A 131 -25.67 -5.00 5.09
CA LEU A 131 -25.76 -3.60 4.68
C LEU A 131 -26.83 -3.37 3.61
N GLU A 132 -27.00 -4.30 2.67
CA GLU A 132 -28.08 -4.26 1.68
C GLU A 132 -29.44 -4.46 2.34
N ALA A 133 -29.56 -5.36 3.32
CA ALA A 133 -30.78 -5.52 4.10
C ALA A 133 -31.15 -4.24 4.87
N LEU A 134 -30.18 -3.59 5.51
CA LEU A 134 -30.40 -2.31 6.20
C LEU A 134 -30.76 -1.17 5.24
N LYS A 135 -30.15 -1.15 4.06
CA LYS A 135 -30.49 -0.19 3.01
C LYS A 135 -31.93 -0.38 2.51
N ALA A 136 -32.39 -1.61 2.41
CA ALA A 136 -33.75 -1.94 1.99
C ALA A 136 -34.81 -1.65 3.06
N ASP A 137 -34.47 -1.75 4.35
CA ASP A 137 -35.39 -1.45 5.47
C ASP A 137 -35.65 0.05 5.66
N LEU A 138 -34.68 0.90 5.27
CA LEU A 138 -34.76 2.36 5.35
C LEU A 138 -35.31 3.06 4.10
N GLY A 139 -35.56 2.32 3.01
CA GLY A 139 -36.04 2.86 1.72
C GLY A 139 -37.50 2.52 1.47
#